data_AF-X1BA50-F1
#
_entry.id   AF-X1BA50-F1
#
_cell.length_a   1.000
_cell.length_b   1.000
_cell.length_c   1.000
_cell.angle_alpha   90.00
_cell.angle_beta   90.00
_cell.angle_gamma   90.00
#
_symmetry.space_group_name_H-M   'P 1'
#
loop_
_entity.id
_entity.type
_entity.pdbx_description
1 polymer ?
#
loop_
_entity_poly.entity_id
_entity_poly.type
_entity_poly.pdbx_seq_one_letter_code
_entity_poly.pdbx_strand_id
1 'polypeptide(L)'
;MFVNRIEELNYLEKIQKEQGARFVIMYGRKRIGKTELLRQFSKDKKHLFFSSDLSSEQEQLKQFSEKIFQLTGESFLQTQPFGSWEALLRYIFDHLVSKMPLIIIDEFPYLCISNQA
;
A
#
# COMPACT_ATOMS: atom_id res chain seq x y z
N MET A 1 -11.96 14.89 13.27
CA MET A 1 -12.00 16.03 12.33
C MET A 1 -10.62 16.14 11.70
N PHE A 2 -10.50 15.93 10.38
CA PHE A 2 -9.26 16.16 9.65
C PHE A 2 -9.20 17.64 9.26
N VAL A 3 -8.16 18.35 9.67
CA VAL A 3 -8.05 19.81 9.50
C VAL A 3 -6.84 20.10 8.62
N ASN A 4 -7.00 21.04 7.67
CA ASN A 4 -5.99 21.40 6.67
C ASN A 4 -5.72 20.26 5.65
N ARG A 5 -4.63 20.34 4.88
CA ARG A 5 -4.20 19.36 3.85
C ARG A 5 -5.09 19.26 2.61
N ILE A 6 -5.87 20.31 2.33
CA ILE A 6 -6.78 20.35 1.18
C ILE A 6 -5.99 20.29 -0.14
N GLU A 7 -4.85 20.99 -0.22
CA GLU A 7 -4.02 21.02 -1.42
C GLU A 7 -3.43 19.63 -1.73
N GLU A 8 -2.89 18.94 -0.73
CA GLU A 8 -2.31 17.60 -0.90
C GLU A 8 -3.38 16.56 -1.22
N LEU A 9 -4.56 16.62 -0.59
CA LEU A 9 -5.69 15.77 -0.96
C LEU A 9 -6.11 16.02 -2.41
N ASN A 10 -6.29 17.28 -2.80
CA ASN A 10 -6.67 17.64 -4.17
C ASN A 10 -5.64 17.19 -5.19
N TYR A 11 -4.34 17.25 -4.86
CA TYR A 11 -3.26 16.75 -5.69
C TYR A 11 -3.36 15.23 -5.91
N LEU A 12 -3.58 14.45 -4.85
CA LEU A 12 -3.76 13.00 -4.95
C LEU A 12 -5.02 12.63 -5.75
N GLU A 13 -6.14 13.34 -5.52
CA GLU A 13 -7.39 13.17 -6.28
C GLU A 13 -7.20 13.48 -7.77
N LYS A 14 -6.44 14.54 -8.08
CA LYS A 14 -6.14 14.91 -9.47
C LYS A 14 -5.35 13.79 -10.16
N ILE A 15 -4.25 13.35 -9.57
CA ILE A 15 -3.40 12.30 -10.15
C ILE A 15 -4.18 11.00 -10.37
N GLN A 16 -5.04 10.63 -9.42
CA GLN A 16 -5.84 9.41 -9.54
C GLN A 16 -6.80 9.43 -10.73
N LYS A 17 -7.30 10.60 -11.12
CA LYS A 17 -8.22 10.77 -12.26
C LYS A 17 -7.52 10.75 -13.62
N GLU A 18 -6.20 10.92 -13.65
CA GLU A 18 -5.45 10.87 -14.90
C GLU A 18 -5.31 9.44 -15.42
N GLN A 19 -5.18 9.29 -16.74
CA GLN A 19 -4.99 7.99 -17.36
C GLN A 19 -3.57 7.43 -17.16
N GLY A 20 -3.49 6.12 -16.95
CA GLY A 20 -2.25 5.36 -16.84
C GLY A 20 -1.76 5.14 -15.42
N ALA A 21 -0.74 4.30 -15.27
CA ALA A 21 -0.13 4.02 -13.97
C ALA A 21 0.55 5.28 -13.39
N ARG A 22 0.48 5.43 -12.07
CA ARG A 22 1.09 6.54 -11.33
C ARG A 22 1.80 5.99 -10.11
N PHE A 23 3.01 6.50 -9.88
CA PHE A 23 3.81 6.19 -8.69
C PHE A 23 4.06 7.48 -7.94
N VAL A 24 3.65 7.54 -6.68
CA VAL A 24 3.72 8.74 -5.84
C VAL A 24 4.51 8.42 -4.58
N ILE A 25 5.58 9.17 -4.36
CA ILE A 25 6.35 9.12 -3.11
C ILE A 25 5.91 10.27 -2.22
N MET A 26 5.37 9.94 -1.05
CA MET A 26 5.01 10.93 -0.02
C MET A 26 6.07 10.94 1.08
N TYR A 27 6.74 12.08 1.27
CA TYR A 27 7.76 12.26 2.29
C TYR A 27 7.46 13.45 3.20
N GLY A 28 8.13 13.50 4.35
CA GLY A 28 7.97 14.57 5.32
C GLY A 28 8.31 14.12 6.74
N ARG A 29 8.38 15.07 7.67
CA ARG A 29 8.75 14.82 9.07
C ARG A 29 7.86 13.75 9.74
N LYS A 30 8.42 13.05 10.71
CA LYS A 30 7.67 12.11 11.58
C LYS A 30 6.53 12.86 12.27
N ARG A 31 5.33 12.25 12.34
CA ARG A 31 4.11 12.81 12.95
C ARG A 31 3.51 14.06 12.28
N ILE A 32 3.86 14.36 11.03
CA ILE A 32 3.23 15.47 10.29
C ILE A 32 1.85 15.14 9.68
N GLY A 33 1.33 13.93 9.92
CA GLY A 33 0.01 13.50 9.45
C GLY A 33 -0.03 12.82 8.07
N LYS A 34 1.09 12.25 7.59
CA LYS A 34 1.14 11.53 6.30
C LYS A 34 0.20 10.32 6.25
N THR A 35 0.27 9.45 7.26
CA THR A 35 -0.62 8.29 7.41
C THR A 35 -2.07 8.71 7.42
N GLU A 36 -2.41 9.78 8.14
CA GLU A 36 -3.78 10.27 8.20
C GLU A 36 -4.24 10.83 6.84
N LEU A 37 -3.37 11.57 6.13
CA LEU A 37 -3.64 12.04 4.77
C LEU A 37 -3.93 10.86 3.82
N LEU A 38 -3.13 9.80 3.86
CA LEU A 38 -3.34 8.60 3.04
C LEU A 38 -4.65 7.88 3.40
N ARG A 39 -5.00 7.79 4.70
CA ARG A 39 -6.27 7.21 5.16
C ARG A 39 -7.48 8.02 4.71
N GLN A 40 -7.40 9.35 4.78
CA GLN A 40 -8.47 10.22 4.30
C GLN A 40 -8.61 10.09 2.78
N PHE A 41 -7.50 10.08 2.05
CA PHE A 41 -7.50 9.89 0.60
C PHE A 41 -8.11 8.54 0.18
N SER A 42 -7.89 7.47 0.95
CA SER A 42 -8.30 6.12 0.56
C SER A 42 -9.68 5.68 1.08
N LYS A 43 -10.30 6.45 1.99
CA LYS A 43 -11.51 6.08 2.74
C LYS A 43 -12.67 5.56 1.89
N ASP A 44 -12.96 6.23 0.78
CA ASP A 44 -14.12 5.91 -0.08
C ASP A 44 -13.71 5.15 -1.35
N LYS A 45 -12.56 4.47 -1.32
CA LYS A 45 -11.96 3.80 -2.48
C LYS A 45 -11.66 2.34 -2.17
N LYS A 46 -11.80 1.46 -3.17
CA LYS A 46 -11.22 0.12 -3.08
C LYS A 46 -9.70 0.25 -3.14
N HIS A 47 -9.04 -0.13 -2.06
CA HIS A 47 -7.60 0.07 -1.93
C HIS A 47 -6.95 -1.02 -1.07
N LEU A 48 -5.67 -1.25 -1.34
CA LEU A 48 -4.80 -2.02 -0.46
C LEU A 48 -3.98 -1.03 0.35
N PHE A 49 -4.13 -1.05 1.68
CA PHE A 49 -3.32 -0.26 2.60
C PHE A 49 -2.46 -1.20 3.44
N PHE A 50 -1.15 -1.18 3.20
CA PHE A 50 -0.16 -1.90 3.97
C PHE A 50 0.72 -0.90 4.73
N SER A 51 0.93 -1.13 6.02
CA SER A 51 1.84 -0.31 6.83
C SER A 51 3.02 -1.19 7.21
N SER A 52 4.20 -0.85 6.72
CA SER A 52 5.41 -1.62 6.99
C SER A 52 5.87 -1.38 8.43
N ASP A 53 6.55 -2.35 9.02
CA ASP A 53 7.14 -2.26 10.35
C ASP A 53 8.52 -2.93 10.40
N LEU A 54 9.11 -3.02 11.59
CA LEU A 54 10.45 -3.56 11.80
C LEU A 54 10.49 -5.11 11.84
N SER A 55 9.42 -5.80 11.43
CA SER A 55 9.41 -7.25 11.33
C SER A 55 10.29 -7.75 10.18
N SER A 56 10.64 -9.03 10.22
CA SER A 56 11.44 -9.67 9.17
C SER A 56 10.73 -9.62 7.82
N GLU A 57 11.49 -9.70 6.73
CA GLU A 57 10.93 -9.77 5.37
C GLU A 57 9.83 -10.84 5.26
N GLN A 58 10.08 -12.03 5.79
CA GLN A 58 9.15 -13.16 5.78
C GLN A 58 7.83 -12.82 6.48
N GLU A 59 7.90 -12.15 7.63
CA GLU A 59 6.72 -11.74 8.38
C GLU A 59 5.96 -10.63 7.65
N GLN A 60 6.66 -9.65 7.05
CA GLN A 60 6.02 -8.63 6.23
C GLN A 60 5.31 -9.22 5.01
N LEU A 61 5.95 -10.15 4.29
CA LEU A 61 5.34 -10.85 3.15
C LEU A 61 4.11 -11.65 3.57
N LYS A 62 4.15 -12.31 4.74
CA LYS A 62 3.01 -13.02 5.30
C LYS A 62 1.87 -12.06 5.62
N GLN A 63 2.13 -10.98 6.34
CA GLN A 63 1.12 -9.96 6.68
C GLN A 63 0.50 -9.32 5.42
N PHE A 64 1.32 -9.07 4.41
CA PHE A 64 0.84 -8.54 3.13
C PHE A 64 -0.04 -9.57 2.39
N SER A 65 0.36 -10.84 2.38
CA SER A 65 -0.44 -11.94 1.82
C SER A 65 -1.79 -12.07 2.53
N GLU A 66 -1.81 -12.02 3.87
CA GLU A 66 -3.02 -12.01 4.67
C GLU A 66 -3.91 -10.80 4.36
N LYS A 67 -3.31 -9.62 4.13
CA LYS A 67 -4.04 -8.41 3.73
C LYS A 67 -4.72 -8.57 2.37
N ILE A 68 -4.01 -9.15 1.39
CA ILE A 68 -4.58 -9.43 0.07
C ILE A 68 -5.70 -10.46 0.22
N PHE A 69 -5.53 -11.51 1.02
CA PHE A 69 -6.57 -12.49 1.30
C PHE A 69 -7.83 -11.83 1.88
N GLN A 70 -7.70 -10.97 2.89
CA GLN A 70 -8.84 -10.26 3.49
C GLN A 70 -9.60 -9.40 2.48
N LEU A 71 -8.90 -8.87 1.46
CA LEU A 71 -9.46 -7.99 0.45
C LEU A 71 -10.07 -8.74 -0.75
N THR A 72 -9.56 -9.93 -1.06
CA THR A 72 -9.88 -10.67 -2.30
C THR A 72 -10.64 -11.98 -2.06
N GLY A 73 -10.50 -12.57 -0.87
CA GLY A 73 -11.00 -13.90 -0.54
C GLY A 73 -10.20 -15.07 -1.14
N GLU A 74 -9.03 -14.80 -1.73
CA GLU A 74 -8.21 -15.83 -2.39
C GLU A 74 -7.53 -16.75 -1.38
N SER A 75 -8.22 -17.86 -1.04
CA SER A 75 -7.86 -18.76 0.06
C SER A 75 -6.48 -19.40 -0.04
N PHE A 76 -5.89 -19.51 -1.23
CA PHE A 76 -4.53 -20.03 -1.39
C PHE A 76 -3.49 -19.18 -0.63
N LEU A 77 -3.74 -17.89 -0.45
CA LEU A 77 -2.83 -17.00 0.29
C LEU A 77 -2.77 -17.31 1.79
N GLN A 78 -3.74 -18.06 2.34
CA GLN A 78 -3.69 -18.52 3.73
C GLN A 78 -2.72 -19.69 3.91
N THR A 79 -2.56 -20.53 2.89
CA THR A 79 -1.69 -21.72 2.94
C THR A 79 -0.36 -21.51 2.25
N GLN A 80 -0.30 -20.56 1.32
CA GLN A 80 0.86 -20.25 0.48
C GLN A 80 1.03 -18.72 0.41
N PRO A 81 1.55 -18.08 1.47
CA PRO A 81 1.94 -16.68 1.41
C PRO A 81 3.07 -16.48 0.38
N PHE A 82 3.23 -15.24 -0.10
CA PHE A 82 4.28 -14.91 -1.06
C PHE A 82 5.68 -15.14 -0.44
N GLY A 83 6.56 -15.79 -1.19
CA GLY A 83 7.93 -16.09 -0.76
C GLY A 83 8.96 -15.01 -1.07
N SER A 84 8.60 -13.99 -1.85
CA SER A 84 9.46 -12.86 -2.19
C SER A 84 8.65 -11.61 -2.54
N TRP A 85 9.26 -10.43 -2.39
CA TRP A 85 8.68 -9.17 -2.85
C TRP A 85 8.43 -9.16 -4.35
N GLU A 86 9.31 -9.78 -5.14
CA GLU A 86 9.12 -9.91 -6.59
C GLU A 86 7.82 -10.67 -6.92
N ALA A 87 7.61 -11.82 -6.28
CA ALA A 87 6.40 -12.63 -6.49
C ALA A 87 5.13 -11.84 -6.08
N LEU A 88 5.20 -11.15 -4.95
CA LEU A 88 4.11 -10.32 -4.45
C LEU A 88 3.79 -9.16 -5.40
N LEU A 89 4.81 -8.40 -5.82
CA LEU A 89 4.64 -7.25 -6.73
C LEU A 89 4.11 -7.72 -8.09
N ARG A 90 4.61 -8.84 -8.61
CA ARG A 90 4.13 -9.42 -9.86
C ARG A 90 2.66 -9.79 -9.77
N TYR A 91 2.26 -10.49 -8.71
CA TYR A 91 0.85 -10.81 -8.48
C TYR A 91 -0.01 -9.53 -8.39
N ILE A 92 0.49 -8.50 -7.71
CA ILE A 92 -0.20 -7.23 -7.61
C ILE A 92 -0.46 -6.64 -9.01
N PHE A 93 0.57 -6.52 -9.85
CA PHE A 93 0.45 -5.90 -11.16
C PHE A 93 -0.38 -6.75 -12.14
N ASP A 94 -0.21 -8.06 -12.12
CA ASP A 94 -0.84 -8.97 -13.08
C ASP A 94 -2.30 -9.28 -12.72
N HIS A 95 -2.66 -9.27 -11.42
CA HIS A 95 -3.97 -9.75 -10.96
C HIS A 95 -4.75 -8.77 -10.09
N LEU A 96 -4.08 -8.00 -9.23
CA LEU A 96 -4.77 -7.18 -8.23
C LEU A 96 -5.16 -5.79 -8.77
N VAL A 97 -4.28 -5.14 -9.54
CA VAL A 97 -4.46 -3.76 -10.01
C VAL A 97 -5.73 -3.57 -10.84
N SER A 98 -6.17 -4.60 -11.58
CA SER A 98 -7.41 -4.55 -12.36
C SER A 98 -8.68 -4.46 -11.51
N LYS A 99 -8.64 -4.97 -10.27
CA LYS A 99 -9.75 -4.95 -9.29
C LYS A 99 -9.59 -3.83 -8.26
N MET A 100 -8.34 -3.50 -7.92
CA MET A 100 -7.95 -2.63 -6.82
C MET A 100 -6.74 -1.79 -7.23
N PRO A 101 -6.96 -0.69 -7.98
CA PRO A 101 -5.87 0.08 -8.58
C PRO A 101 -5.12 0.96 -7.59
N LEU A 102 -5.68 1.22 -6.40
CA LEU A 102 -5.03 2.03 -5.36
C LEU A 102 -4.30 1.15 -4.36
N ILE A 103 -2.97 1.24 -4.37
CA ILE A 103 -2.08 0.50 -3.46
C ILE A 103 -1.25 1.51 -2.68
N ILE A 104 -1.26 1.39 -1.36
CA ILE A 104 -0.60 2.28 -0.43
C ILE A 104 0.32 1.44 0.45
N ILE A 105 1.61 1.78 0.43
CA ILE A 105 2.61 1.25 1.35
C ILE A 105 3.06 2.39 2.25
N ASP A 106 2.56 2.40 3.48
CA ASP A 106 2.96 3.36 4.50
C ASP A 106 4.22 2.90 5.22
N GLU A 107 4.96 3.86 5.77
CA GLU A 107 6.23 3.64 6.46
C GLU A 107 7.23 2.78 5.65
N PHE A 108 7.25 3.00 4.32
CA PHE A 108 8.08 2.29 3.34
C PHE A 108 9.56 2.08 3.74
N PRO A 109 10.26 3.00 4.43
CA PRO A 109 11.64 2.75 4.84
C PRO A 109 11.84 1.48 5.68
N TYR A 110 10.84 1.04 6.47
CA TYR A 110 10.98 -0.20 7.23
C TYR A 110 10.97 -1.46 6.35
N LEU A 111 10.29 -1.39 5.19
CA LEU A 111 10.31 -2.45 4.18
C LEU A 111 11.70 -2.58 3.54
N CYS A 112 12.38 -1.45 3.31
CA CYS A 112 13.75 -1.44 2.79
C CYS A 112 14.79 -1.91 3.80
N ILE A 113 14.58 -1.67 5.11
CA ILE A 113 15.53 -2.10 6.14
C ILE A 113 15.49 -3.62 6.34
N SER A 114 14.31 -4.23 6.25
CA SER A 114 14.13 -5.68 6.41
C SER A 114 14.54 -6.50 5.18
N ASN A 115 14.65 -5.86 4.01
CA ASN A 115 15.10 -6.45 2.75
C ASN A 115 16.42 -5.79 2.30
N GLN A 116 17.55 -6.37 2.69
CA GLN A 116 18.86 -5.95 2.19
C GLN A 116 19.10 -6.57 0.82
N ALA A 117 19.22 -5.72 -0.20
CA ALA A 117 19.49 -6.10 -1.59
C ALA A 117 20.84 -6.81 -1.79
#